data_AF-A0A662XCD6-F1
#
_entry.id   AF-A0A662XCD6-F1
#
_cell.length_a   1.000
_cell.length_b   1.000
_cell.length_c   1.000
_cell.angle_alpha   90.00
_cell.angle_beta   90.00
_cell.angle_gamma   90.00
#
_symmetry.space_group_name_H-M   'P 1'
#
loop_
_entity.id
_entity.type
_entity.pdbx_description
1 polymer ?
#
loop_
_entity_poly.entity_id
_entity_poly.type
_entity_poly.pdbx_seq_one_letter_code
_entity_poly.pdbx_strand_id
1 'polypeptide(L)' 'LGCSLAQMSIAWAVSNENVSTVLVGASRPSQLEENLKALEFESKMTPEVKAKVDAVVNFVPTLSTMDAFAMLRTRHL' A
#
# COMPACT_ATOMS: atom_id res chain seq x y z
N LEU A 1 16.23 -4.96 -3.72
CA LEU A 1 15.15 -5.98 -3.62
C LEU A 1 14.91 -6.72 -4.94
N GLY A 2 15.21 -6.10 -6.09
CA GLY A 2 15.08 -6.76 -7.40
C GLY A 2 13.63 -6.82 -7.90
N CYS A 3 12.77 -5.91 -7.43
CA CYS A 3 11.36 -5.78 -7.79
C CYS A 3 11.06 -4.37 -8.29
N SER A 4 9.92 -4.20 -8.97
CA SER A 4 9.39 -2.87 -9.30
C SER A 4 8.91 -2.12 -8.05
N LEU A 5 8.76 -0.81 -8.15
CA LEU A 5 8.25 0.00 -7.03
C LEU A 5 6.85 -0.44 -6.60
N ALA A 6 5.99 -0.80 -7.57
CA ALA A 6 4.64 -1.31 -7.30
C ALA A 6 4.69 -2.64 -6.55
N GLN A 7 5.59 -3.54 -6.95
CA GLN A 7 5.78 -4.81 -6.24
C GLN A 7 6.32 -4.60 -4.83
N MET A 8 7.27 -3.66 -4.66
CA MET A 8 7.81 -3.32 -3.34
C MET A 8 6.73 -2.75 -2.41
N SER A 9 5.87 -1.86 -2.89
CA SER A 9 4.82 -1.24 -2.06
C SER A 9 3.77 -2.25 -1.64
N ILE A 10 3.38 -3.17 -2.53
CA ILE A 10 2.46 -4.26 -2.21
C ILE A 10 3.12 -5.22 -1.21
N ALA A 11 4.36 -5.65 -1.45
CA ALA A 11 5.10 -6.52 -0.53
C ALA A 11 5.26 -5.89 0.87
N TRP A 12 5.52 -4.57 0.94
CA TRP A 12 5.57 -3.83 2.20
C TRP A 12 4.23 -3.87 2.93
N ALA A 13 3.12 -3.61 2.23
CA ALA A 13 1.78 -3.64 2.81
C ALA A 13 1.39 -5.04 3.31
N VAL A 14 1.68 -6.09 2.53
CA VAL A 14 1.39 -7.49 2.90
C VAL A 14 2.23 -7.92 4.12
N SER A 15 3.48 -7.49 4.20
CA SER A 15 4.38 -7.86 5.31
C SER A 15 4.04 -7.21 6.66
N ASN A 16 2.98 -6.40 6.74
CA ASN A 16 2.57 -5.73 7.98
C ASN A 16 1.57 -6.60 8.74
N GLU A 17 1.91 -6.99 9.96
CA GLU A 17 1.08 -7.86 10.81
C GLU A 17 -0.32 -7.28 11.13
N ASN A 18 -0.48 -5.96 11.03
CA ASN A 18 -1.76 -5.28 11.24
C ASN A 18 -2.65 -5.25 9.99
N VAL A 19 -2.17 -5.77 8.86
CA VAL A 19 -2.88 -5.77 7.59
C VAL A 19 -3.30 -7.20 7.25
N SER A 20 -4.60 -7.49 7.31
CA SER A 20 -5.13 -8.80 6.93
C SER A 20 -5.28 -8.97 5.42
N THR A 21 -5.57 -7.87 4.70
CA THR A 21 -5.87 -7.89 3.27
C THR A 21 -5.32 -6.64 2.60
N VAL A 22 -4.68 -6.81 1.45
CA VAL A 22 -4.24 -5.72 0.58
C VAL A 22 -5.12 -5.69 -0.67
N LEU A 23 -5.84 -4.60 -0.87
CA LEU A 23 -6.63 -4.37 -2.08
C LEU A 23 -5.71 -3.82 -3.19
N VAL A 24 -5.67 -4.49 -4.33
CA VAL A 24 -4.88 -4.05 -5.50
C VAL A 24 -5.79 -3.66 -6.66
N GLY A 25 -5.46 -2.55 -7.33
CA GLY A 25 -6.11 -2.12 -8.56
C GLY A 25 -5.35 -2.62 -9.79
N ALA A 26 -6.07 -3.14 -10.78
CA ALA A 26 -5.51 -3.51 -12.07
C ALA A 26 -6.52 -3.22 -13.18
N SER A 27 -6.13 -2.47 -14.21
CA SER A 27 -6.97 -2.16 -15.37
C SER A 27 -6.81 -3.17 -16.50
N ARG A 28 -5.76 -4.00 -16.45
CA ARG A 28 -5.44 -5.05 -17.42
C ARG A 28 -4.90 -6.30 -16.71
N PRO A 29 -5.07 -7.50 -17.27
CA PRO A 29 -4.60 -8.74 -16.65
C PRO A 29 -3.10 -8.74 -16.32
N SER A 30 -2.25 -8.19 -17.20
CA SER A 30 -0.81 -8.13 -16.97
C SER A 30 -0.40 -7.30 -15.74
N GLN A 31 -1.17 -6.26 -15.40
CA GLN A 31 -0.94 -5.47 -14.19
C GLN A 31 -1.28 -6.29 -12.94
N LEU A 32 -2.35 -7.09 -12.99
CA LEU A 32 -2.69 -7.99 -11.90
C LEU A 32 -1.59 -9.03 -11.70
N GLU A 33 -1.09 -9.63 -12.79
CA GLU A 33 0.03 -10.57 -12.74
C GLU A 33 1.30 -9.92 -12.15
N GLU A 34 1.63 -8.68 -12.51
CA GLU A 34 2.75 -7.96 -11.93
C GLU A 34 2.55 -7.71 -10.42
N ASN A 35 1.36 -7.28 -10.01
CA ASN A 35 1.00 -7.04 -8.62
C ASN A 35 1.12 -8.32 -7.78
N LEU A 36 0.67 -9.46 -8.29
CA LEU A 36 0.72 -10.74 -7.57
C LEU A 36 2.15 -11.25 -7.35
N LYS A 37 3.08 -10.96 -8.28
CA LYS A 37 4.51 -11.28 -8.12
C LYS A 37 5.15 -10.56 -6.91
N ALA A 38 4.51 -9.53 -6.35
CA ALA A 38 4.96 -8.89 -5.12
C ALA A 38 5.10 -9.87 -3.94
N LEU A 39 4.30 -10.94 -3.90
CA LEU A 39 4.33 -11.94 -2.83
C LEU A 39 5.69 -12.66 -2.74
N GLU A 40 6.41 -12.80 -3.85
CA GLU A 40 7.76 -13.39 -3.88
C GLU A 40 8.81 -12.53 -3.13
N PHE A 41 8.48 -11.26 -2.87
CA PHE A 41 9.35 -10.30 -2.21
C PHE A 41 8.95 -10.02 -0.76
N GLU A 42 7.84 -10.58 -0.26
CA GLU A 42 7.38 -10.41 1.12
C GLU A 42 8.46 -10.82 2.12
N SER A 43 9.07 -11.98 1.93
CA SER A 43 10.17 -12.49 2.77
C SER A 43 11.42 -11.60 2.79
N LYS A 44 11.58 -10.74 1.78
CA LYS A 44 12.70 -9.79 1.67
C LYS A 44 12.41 -8.47 2.40
N MET A 45 11.19 -8.25 2.89
CA MET A 45 10.82 -7.09 3.71
C MET A 45 11.28 -7.28 5.16
N THR A 46 12.59 -7.37 5.34
CA THR A 46 13.23 -7.50 6.66
C THR A 46 13.01 -6.24 7.50
N PRO A 47 13.15 -6.33 8.83
CA PRO A 47 13.05 -5.16 9.72
C PRO A 47 14.00 -4.02 9.31
N GLU A 48 15.18 -4.33 8.80
CA GLU A 48 16.14 -3.33 8.32
C GLU A 48 15.64 -2.59 7.08
N VAL A 49 15.00 -3.30 6.14
CA VAL A 49 14.40 -2.69 4.95
C VAL A 49 13.23 -1.79 5.35
N LYS A 50 12.37 -2.25 6.27
CA LYS A 50 11.25 -1.45 6.79
C LYS A 50 11.74 -0.17 7.47
N ALA A 51 12.78 -0.26 8.31
CA ALA A 51 13.39 0.90 8.95
C ALA A 51 13.95 1.93 7.94
N LYS A 52 14.51 1.47 6.81
CA LYS A 52 14.96 2.37 5.73
C LYS A 52 13.79 3.08 5.06
N VAL A 53 12.65 2.41 4.88
CA VAL A 53 11.44 3.03 4.33
C VAL A 53 10.90 4.09 5.30
N ASP A 54 10.81 3.76 6.59
CA ASP A 54 10.30 4.67 7.63
C ASP A 54 11.18 5.93 7.79
N ALA A 55 12.49 5.78 7.61
CA ALA A 55 13.42 6.92 7.63
C ALA A 55 13.21 7.90 6.46
N VAL A 56 12.70 7.42 5.32
CA VAL A 56 12.42 8.27 4.15
C VAL A 56 11.03 8.88 4.23
N VAL A 57 10.04 8.16 4.75
CA VAL A 57 8.64 8.56 4.77
C VAL A 57 8.16 8.72 6.21
N ASN A 58 8.17 9.96 6.71
CA ASN A 58 7.53 10.29 7.99
C ASN A 58 6.04 10.60 7.79
N PHE A 59 5.28 9.58 7.37
CA PHE A 59 3.83 9.71 7.20
C PHE A 59 3.10 8.91 8.27
N VAL A 60 2.37 9.62 9.12
CA VAL A 60 1.44 9.02 10.09
C VAL A 60 0.02 9.28 9.57
N PRO A 61 -0.74 8.24 9.21
CA PRO A 61 -2.11 8.41 8.73
C PRO A 61 -2.98 9.05 9.81
N THR A 62 -3.62 10.16 9.47
CA THR A 62 -4.62 10.82 10.33
C THR A 62 -6.03 10.38 9.94
N LEU A 63 -6.93 10.29 10.92
CA LEU A 63 -8.34 10.03 10.64
C LEU A 63 -8.89 11.11 9.70
N SER A 64 -9.61 10.67 8.66
CA SER A 64 -10.31 11.57 7.74
C SER A 64 -11.33 12.38 8.52
N THR A 65 -11.08 13.68 8.70
CA THR A 65 -12.06 14.61 9.26
C THR A 65 -13.09 14.97 8.20
N MET A 66 -14.35 15.17 8.59
CA MET A 66 -15.36 15.70 7.67
C MET A 66 -14.95 17.11 7.22
N ASP A 67 -14.53 17.24 5.96
CA ASP A 67 -14.24 18.53 5.35
C ASP A 67 -15.52 19.19 4.82
N ALA A 68 -15.45 20.49 4.47
CA ALA A 68 -16.59 21.22 3.93
C ALA A 68 -17.18 20.58 2.66
N PHE A 69 -16.35 19.90 1.86
CA PHE A 69 -16.78 19.16 0.68
C PHE A 69 -17.39 17.79 1.02
N ALA A 70 -17.06 17.19 2.17
CA ALA A 70 -17.66 15.95 2.64
C ALA A 70 -19.13 16.17 2.98
N MET A 71 -19.48 17.34 3.54
CA MET A 71 -20.88 17.75 3.74
C MET A 71 -21.63 18.06 2.44
N LEU A 72 -20.94 18.56 1.41
CA LEU A 72 -21.56 18.80 0.10
C LEU A 72 -21.83 17.48 -0.65
N ARG A 73 -20.91 16.52 -0.56
CA ARG A 73 -21.03 15.19 -1.20
C ARG A 73 -22.18 14.35 -0.64
N THR A 74 -22.51 14.50 0.64
CA THR A 74 -23.64 13.80 1.30
C THR A 74 -25.02 14.36 0.92
N ARG A 75 -25.10 15.53 0.30
CA ARG A 75 -26.40 16.12 -0.12
C ARG A 75 -26.93 15.56 -1.44
N HIS A 76 -26.11 14.81 -2.18
CA HIS A 76 -26.44 14.32 -3.54
C HIS A 76 -26.27 12.80 -3.70
N LEU A 77 -26.00 12.09 -2.60
CA LEU A 77 -26.06 10.63 -2.48
C LEU A 77 -27.21 10.28 -1.53
#